data_AF-A0A2V7W7Y1-F1
#
_entry.id   AF-A0A2V7W7Y1-F1
#
_cell.length_a   1.000
_cell.length_b   1.000
_cell.length_c   1.000
_cell.angle_alpha   90.00
_cell.angle_beta   90.00
_cell.angle_gamma   90.00
#
_symmetry.space_group_name_H-M   'P 1'
#
loop_
_entity.id
_entity.type
_entity.pdbx_description
1 polymer ?
#
loop_
_entity_poly.entity_id
_entity_poly.type
_entity_poly.pdbx_seq_one_letter_code
_entity_poly.pdbx_strand_id
1 'polypeptide(L)'
;MSLDLDGLQVAYLGVALAHYLDLETGEILDVPLDDDPPGDPSRFRRVPARTPESEAEDRRLFVERMDARSPLRDQLAQLIDEPQGFRAKLSEDIYVQKKFFNFKNDQATRAIRAWLDEEGISE
;
A
#
# COMPACT_ATOMS: atom_id res chain seq x y z
N MET A 1 -2.52 -18.65 15.34
CA MET A 1 -3.54 -17.71 14.80
C MET A 1 -3.22 -17.53 13.33
N SER A 2 -4.19 -17.57 12.42
CA SER A 2 -3.92 -17.31 11.00
C SER A 2 -4.30 -15.88 10.69
N LEU A 3 -3.34 -15.03 10.32
CA LEU A 3 -3.60 -13.65 9.91
C LEU A 3 -4.16 -13.61 8.50
N ASP A 4 -5.18 -12.78 8.26
CA ASP A 4 -5.66 -12.47 6.91
C ASP A 4 -4.73 -11.48 6.22
N LEU A 5 -3.66 -11.99 5.60
CA LEU A 5 -2.66 -11.19 4.91
C LEU A 5 -3.22 -10.48 3.66
N ASP A 6 -4.18 -11.10 2.97
CA ASP A 6 -4.85 -10.50 1.81
C ASP A 6 -5.72 -9.32 2.26
N GLY A 7 -6.49 -9.50 3.34
CA GLY A 7 -7.24 -8.43 4.00
C GLY A 7 -6.36 -7.29 4.49
N LEU A 8 -5.21 -7.59 5.11
CA LEU A 8 -4.21 -6.60 5.52
C LEU A 8 -3.66 -5.80 4.33
N GLN A 9 -3.41 -6.46 3.20
CA GLN A 9 -2.92 -5.78 2.00
C GLN A 9 -3.96 -4.83 1.42
N VAL A 10 -5.24 -5.24 1.38
CA VAL A 10 -6.35 -4.38 0.97
C VAL A 10 -6.51 -3.19 1.92
N ALA A 11 -6.45 -3.43 3.23
CA ALA A 11 -6.53 -2.41 4.27
C ALA A 11 -5.39 -1.38 4.15
N TYR A 12 -4.15 -1.84 4.00
CA TYR A 12 -2.98 -0.96 3.83
C TYR A 12 -3.09 -0.10 2.57
N LEU A 13 -3.63 -0.64 1.47
CA LEU A 13 -3.83 0.08 0.21
C LEU A 13 -5.09 0.96 0.20
N GLY A 14 -5.98 0.81 1.18
CA GLY A 14 -7.21 1.59 1.36
C GLY A 14 -6.91 3.06 1.70
N VAL A 15 -7.82 3.96 1.30
CA VAL A 15 -7.64 5.42 1.46
C VAL A 15 -8.84 6.13 2.11
N ALA A 16 -9.82 5.38 2.61
CA ALA A 16 -11.11 5.93 3.03
C ALA A 16 -11.56 5.54 4.44
N LEU A 17 -10.91 4.56 5.07
CA LEU A 17 -11.29 4.02 6.37
C LEU A 17 -10.04 3.86 7.25
N ALA A 18 -10.22 3.89 8.56
CA ALA A 18 -9.23 3.39 9.49
C ALA A 18 -9.40 1.88 9.60
N HIS A 19 -8.35 1.13 9.27
CA HIS A 19 -8.36 -0.32 9.37
C HIS A 19 -7.65 -0.76 10.65
N TYR A 20 -8.24 -1.72 11.37
CA TYR A 20 -7.67 -2.30 12.58
C TYR A 20 -7.57 -3.81 12.44
N LEU A 21 -6.42 -4.38 12.79
CA LEU A 21 -6.20 -5.81 12.92
C LEU A 21 -6.65 -6.26 14.31
N ASP A 22 -7.58 -7.20 14.38
CA ASP A 22 -7.93 -7.93 15.61
C ASP A 22 -6.88 -9.01 15.86
N LEU A 23 -6.10 -8.86 16.94
CA LEU A 23 -5.05 -9.80 17.33
C LEU A 23 -5.56 -11.09 17.97
N GLU A 24 -6.86 -11.22 18.23
CA GLU A 24 -7.47 -12.44 18.74
C GLU A 24 -7.96 -13.33 17.59
N THR A 25 -8.58 -12.72 16.58
CA THR A 25 -9.20 -13.45 15.44
C THR A 25 -8.34 -13.44 14.17
N GLY A 26 -7.46 -12.45 14.00
CA GLY A 26 -6.70 -12.21 12.78
C GLY A 26 -7.49 -11.48 11.68
N GLU A 27 -8.67 -10.95 12.01
CA GLU A 27 -9.56 -10.25 11.07
C GLU A 27 -9.29 -8.73 10.99
N ILE A 28 -9.75 -8.11 9.91
CA ILE A 28 -9.70 -6.65 9.72
C ILE A 28 -11.04 -6.02 10.04
N LEU A 29 -11.00 -5.02 10.92
CA LEU A 29 -12.13 -4.15 11.22
C LEU A 29 -11.99 -2.83 10.46
N ASP A 30 -13.04 -2.51 9.69
CA ASP A 30 -13.19 -1.26 8.99
C ASP A 30 -13.93 -0.24 9.87
N VAL A 31 -13.25 0.84 10.23
CA VAL A 31 -13.82 1.92 11.06
C VAL A 31 -13.81 3.21 10.24
N PRO A 32 -14.94 3.95 10.14
CA PRO A 32 -14.94 5.27 9.54
C PRO A 32 -13.93 6.19 10.23
N LEU A 33 -13.25 7.06 9.47
CA LEU A 33 -12.19 7.92 10.01
C LEU A 33 -12.66 8.87 11.13
N ASP A 34 -13.95 9.21 11.12
CA ASP A 34 -14.58 10.11 12.09
C ASP A 34 -15.16 9.38 13.34
N ASP A 35 -15.10 8.04 13.36
CA ASP A 35 -15.64 7.23 14.46
C ASP A 35 -14.57 6.88 15.50
N ASP A 36 -15.00 6.50 16.70
CA ASP A 36 -14.09 6.14 17.79
C ASP A 36 -13.32 4.85 17.47
N PRO A 37 -12.02 4.77 17.85
CA PRO A 37 -11.25 3.53 17.68
C PRO A 37 -11.86 2.39 18.51
N PRO A 38 -11.68 1.13 18.10
CA PRO A 38 -12.13 0.00 18.89
C PRO A 38 -11.46 0.04 20.28
N GLY A 39 -12.29 -0.06 21.32
CA GLY A 39 -11.95 0.40 22.68
C GLY A 39 -10.84 -0.36 23.42
N ASP A 40 -10.32 -1.46 22.87
CA ASP A 40 -9.20 -2.20 23.47
C ASP A 40 -7.95 -2.13 22.59
N PRO A 41 -6.99 -1.23 22.90
CA PRO A 41 -5.76 -1.12 22.13
C PRO A 41 -4.87 -2.35 22.28
N SER A 42 -5.04 -3.20 23.31
CA SER A 42 -4.27 -4.44 23.47
C SER A 42 -4.71 -5.55 22.52
N ARG A 43 -5.95 -5.47 22.02
CA ARG A 43 -6.54 -6.41 21.06
C ARG A 43 -6.52 -5.87 19.64
N PHE A 44 -6.76 -4.59 19.44
CA PHE A 44 -6.87 -3.99 18.11
C PHE A 44 -5.66 -3.14 17.77
N ARG A 45 -4.99 -3.47 16.67
CA ARG A 45 -3.84 -2.71 16.16
C ARG A 45 -4.20 -1.96 14.90
N ARG A 46 -3.93 -0.66 14.89
CA ARG A 46 -4.19 0.17 13.71
C ARG A 46 -3.23 -0.23 12.59
N VAL A 47 -3.80 -0.62 11.44
CA VAL A 47 -3.02 -0.88 10.23
C VAL A 47 -2.47 0.45 9.72
N PRO A 48 -1.18 0.53 9.36
CA PRO A 48 -0.61 1.74 8.80
C PRO A 48 -1.32 2.16 7.52
N ALA A 49 -1.58 3.46 7.38
CA ALA A 49 -2.13 4.03 6.15
C ALA A 49 -1.00 4.53 5.25
N ARG A 50 -1.20 4.41 3.93
CA ARG A 50 -0.28 5.01 2.97
C ARG A 50 -0.34 6.53 3.00
N THR A 51 0.82 7.17 2.98
CA THR A 51 0.95 8.62 2.92
C THR A 51 1.24 9.10 1.49
N PRO A 52 0.94 10.37 1.14
CA PRO A 52 1.31 10.96 -0.15
C PRO A 52 2.80 10.81 -0.47
N GLU A 53 3.66 10.89 0.55
CA GLU A 53 5.12 10.71 0.43
C GLU A 53 5.46 9.29 0.01
N SER A 54 4.87 8.27 0.65
CA SER A 54 5.08 6.86 0.29
C SER A 54 4.60 6.56 -1.14
N GLU A 55 3.53 7.21 -1.59
CA GLU A 55 3.06 7.06 -2.97
C GLU A 55 3.97 7.74 -3.99
N ALA A 56 4.55 8.89 -3.64
CA ALA A 56 5.54 9.56 -4.48
C ALA A 56 6.83 8.75 -4.58
N GLU A 57 7.29 8.17 -3.48
CA GLU A 57 8.45 7.28 -3.45
C GLU A 57 8.22 6.04 -4.32
N ASP A 58 7.05 5.39 -4.24
CA ASP A 58 6.71 4.25 -5.08
C ASP A 58 6.77 4.57 -6.58
N ARG A 59 6.31 5.76 -6.99
CA ARG A 59 6.40 6.20 -8.40
C ARG A 59 7.85 6.35 -8.84
N ARG A 60 8.71 6.95 -7.99
CA ARG A 60 10.15 7.11 -8.25
C ARG A 60 10.84 5.74 -8.39
N LEU A 61 10.68 4.88 -7.39
CA LEU A 61 11.29 3.55 -7.35
C LEU A 61 10.82 2.67 -8.52
N PHE A 62 9.56 2.79 -8.94
CA PHE A 62 9.07 2.04 -10.09
C PHE A 62 9.76 2.49 -11.39
N VAL A 63 9.83 3.80 -11.64
CA VAL A 63 10.50 4.37 -12.83
C VAL A 63 11.99 4.01 -12.86
N GLU A 64 12.66 3.97 -11.71
CA GLU A 64 14.07 3.53 -11.61
C GLU A 64 14.27 2.07 -11.99
N ARG A 65 13.28 1.20 -11.73
CA ARG A 65 13.30 -0.22 -12.08
C ARG A 65 12.91 -0.51 -13.54
N MET A 66 12.39 0.47 -14.27
CA MET A 66 12.08 0.31 -15.69
C MET A 66 13.34 0.27 -16.54
N ASP A 67 13.25 -0.37 -17.71
CA ASP A 67 14.35 -0.38 -18.68
C ASP A 67 14.73 1.05 -19.07
N ALA A 68 16.02 1.39 -18.95
CA ALA A 68 16.55 2.72 -19.22
C ALA A 68 16.37 3.16 -20.68
N ARG A 69 16.14 2.23 -21.61
CA ARG A 69 15.90 2.50 -23.04
C ARG A 69 14.42 2.67 -23.37
N SER A 70 13.52 2.46 -22.41
CA SER A 70 12.07 2.59 -22.63
C SER A 70 11.66 4.07 -22.71
N PRO A 71 11.09 4.55 -23.82
CA PRO A 71 10.60 5.93 -23.91
C PRO A 71 9.49 6.24 -22.89
N LEU A 72 8.72 5.22 -22.49
CA LEU A 72 7.68 5.35 -21.48
C LEU A 72 8.26 5.65 -20.10
N ARG A 73 9.47 5.16 -19.79
CA ARG A 73 10.17 5.47 -18.54
C ARG A 73 10.40 6.97 -18.42
N ASP A 74 10.91 7.61 -19.46
CA ASP A 74 11.21 9.03 -19.46
C ASP A 74 9.93 9.88 -19.34
N GLN A 75 8.85 9.45 -20.00
CA GLN A 75 7.55 10.10 -19.91
C GLN A 75 6.93 9.98 -18.51
N LEU A 76 7.03 8.80 -17.88
CA LEU A 76 6.57 8.59 -16.50
C LEU A 76 7.45 9.35 -15.50
N ALA A 77 8.77 9.46 -15.75
CA ALA A 77 9.69 10.22 -14.92
C ALA A 77 9.31 11.70 -14.82
N GLN A 78 8.85 12.29 -15.92
CA GLN A 78 8.38 13.68 -15.97
C GLN A 78 7.11 13.91 -15.14
N LEU A 79 6.33 12.85 -14.90
CA LEU A 79 5.03 12.91 -14.22
C LEU A 79 5.10 12.40 -12.76
N ILE A 80 6.29 12.16 -12.21
CA ILE A 80 6.47 11.57 -10.87
C ILE A 80 5.72 12.32 -9.77
N ASP A 81 5.69 13.65 -9.84
CA ASP A 81 5.03 14.49 -8.83
C ASP A 81 3.59 14.87 -9.23
N GLU A 82 3.07 14.31 -10.32
CA GLU A 82 1.70 14.51 -10.83
C GLU A 82 0.91 13.20 -10.78
N PRO A 83 0.30 12.81 -9.64
CA PRO A 83 -0.30 11.48 -9.47
C PRO A 83 -1.34 11.11 -10.54
N GLN A 84 -2.19 12.08 -10.91
CA GLN A 84 -3.23 11.88 -11.92
C GLN A 84 -2.61 11.74 -13.32
N GLY A 85 -1.63 12.57 -13.67
CA GLY A 85 -0.91 12.51 -14.94
C GLY A 85 -0.15 11.19 -15.07
N PHE A 86 0.57 10.79 -14.03
CA PHE A 86 1.28 9.52 -13.97
C PHE A 86 0.35 8.34 -14.20
N ARG A 87 -0.80 8.31 -13.51
CA ARG A 87 -1.80 7.24 -13.66
C ARG A 87 -2.42 7.22 -15.06
N ALA A 88 -2.73 8.39 -15.62
CA ALA A 88 -3.25 8.50 -16.98
C ALA A 88 -2.24 7.92 -17.98
N LYS A 89 -0.96 8.32 -17.84
CA LYS A 89 0.12 7.85 -18.72
C LYS A 89 0.39 6.35 -18.60
N LEU A 90 0.40 5.85 -17.36
CA LEU A 90 0.54 4.43 -17.07
C LEU A 90 -0.56 3.59 -17.75
N SER A 91 -1.78 4.12 -17.83
CA SER A 91 -2.93 3.43 -18.41
C SER A 91 -2.86 3.28 -19.94
N GLU A 92 -1.94 3.97 -20.61
CA GLU A 92 -1.72 3.81 -22.06
C GLU A 92 -1.07 2.45 -22.42
N ASP A 93 -0.40 1.80 -21.45
CA ASP A 93 0.20 0.48 -21.62
C ASP A 93 -0.27 -0.46 -20.49
N ILE A 94 -1.16 -1.39 -20.85
CA ILE A 94 -1.75 -2.35 -19.90
C ILE A 94 -0.71 -3.27 -19.24
N TYR A 95 0.41 -3.56 -19.91
CA TYR A 95 1.45 -4.43 -19.38
C TYR A 95 2.26 -3.69 -18.32
N VAL A 96 2.61 -2.43 -18.58
CA VAL A 96 3.31 -1.57 -17.62
C VAL A 96 2.40 -1.21 -16.44
N GLN A 97 1.12 -0.97 -16.71
CA GLN A 97 0.12 -0.77 -15.67
C GLN A 97 0.04 -1.96 -14.71
N LYS A 98 -0.06 -3.19 -15.25
CA LYS A 98 -0.06 -4.41 -14.42
C LYS A 98 1.22 -4.54 -13.60
N LYS A 99 2.39 -4.25 -14.20
CA LYS A 99 3.67 -4.25 -13.46
C LYS A 99 3.69 -3.27 -12.31
N PHE A 100 3.13 -2.08 -12.49
CA PHE A 100 3.06 -1.08 -11.43
C PHE A 100 2.14 -1.51 -10.29
N PHE A 101 0.97 -2.09 -10.59
CA PHE A 101 0.09 -2.62 -9.55
C PHE A 101 0.73 -3.78 -8.78
N ASN A 102 1.40 -4.71 -9.47
CA ASN A 102 2.15 -5.78 -8.81
C ASN A 102 3.29 -5.22 -7.94
N PHE A 103 4.01 -4.21 -8.43
CA PHE A 103 5.03 -3.51 -7.64
C PHE A 103 4.44 -2.88 -6.37
N LYS A 104 3.28 -2.19 -6.46
CA LYS A 104 2.61 -1.62 -5.28
C LYS A 104 2.19 -2.70 -4.28
N ASN A 105 1.69 -3.83 -4.77
CA ASN A 105 1.34 -4.97 -3.93
C ASN A 105 2.57 -5.53 -3.19
N ASP A 106 3.70 -5.70 -3.90
CA ASP A 106 4.95 -6.16 -3.29
C ASP A 106 5.45 -5.18 -2.21
N GLN A 107 5.34 -3.88 -2.44
CA GLN A 107 5.70 -2.85 -1.46
C GLN A 107 4.77 -2.89 -0.23
N ALA A 108 3.47 -3.04 -0.45
CA ALA A 108 2.49 -3.19 0.63
C ALA A 108 2.82 -4.43 1.49
N THR A 109 3.05 -5.59 0.89
CA THR A 109 3.42 -6.81 1.60
C THR A 109 4.68 -6.65 2.43
N ARG A 110 5.70 -5.94 1.91
CA ARG A 110 6.94 -5.67 2.67
C ARG A 110 6.68 -4.75 3.86
N ALA A 111 5.93 -3.68 3.67
CA ALA A 111 5.60 -2.73 4.72
C ALA A 111 4.77 -3.40 5.83
N ILE A 112 3.77 -4.23 5.46
CA ILE A 112 2.95 -4.98 6.40
C ILE A 112 3.82 -5.96 7.21
N ARG A 113 4.72 -6.70 6.57
CA ARG A 113 5.62 -7.62 7.29
C ARG A 113 6.52 -6.89 8.27
N ALA A 114 7.13 -5.78 7.85
CA ALA A 114 7.96 -4.97 8.74
C ALA A 114 7.16 -4.46 9.94
N TRP A 115 5.94 -3.95 9.71
CA TRP A 115 5.06 -3.51 10.78
C TRP A 115 4.67 -4.64 11.74
N LEU A 116 4.31 -5.83 11.22
CA LEU A 116 4.00 -6.99 12.06
C LEU A 116 5.21 -7.44 12.90
N ASP A 117 6.43 -7.38 12.34
CA ASP A 117 7.68 -7.65 13.07
C ASP A 117 7.93 -6.63 14.18
N GLU A 118 7.74 -5.34 13.91
CA GLU A 118 7.89 -4.25 14.89
C GLU A 118 6.91 -4.37 16.05
N GLU A 119 5.69 -4.82 15.77
CA GLU A 119 4.64 -5.06 16.77
C GLU A 119 4.81 -6.40 17.51
N GLY A 120 5.75 -7.25 17.09
CA GLY A 120 5.97 -8.58 17.66
C GLY A 120 4.83 -9.57 17.38
N ILE A 121 4.11 -9.39 16.27
CA ILE A 121 2.95 -10.18 15.85
C ILE A 121 3.35 -11.31 14.87
N SER A 122 4.51 -11.21 14.24
CA SER A 122 5.03 -12.23 13.33
C SER A 122 5.40 -13.53 14.05
N GLU A 123 5.03 -14.65 13.43
CA GLU A 123 5.33 -16.02 13.92
C GLU A 123 6.82 -16.31 14.06
#